data_AF-A0AAU5WJF2-F1
#
_entry.id   AF-A0AAU5WJF2-F1
#
_cell.length_a   1.000
_cell.length_b   1.000
_cell.length_c   1.000
_cell.angle_alpha   90.00
_cell.angle_beta   90.00
_cell.angle_gamma   90.00
#
_symmetry.space_group_name_H-M   'P 1'
#
loop_
_entity.id
_entity.type
_entity.pdbx_description
1 polymer ?
#
loop_
_entity_poly.entity_id
_entity_poly.type
_entity_poly.pdbx_seq_one_letter_code
_entity_poly.pdbx_strand_id
1 'polypeptide(L)' 'MTEYRLSGADGVYFLRDQDDQIAGTLLREAGGWWRGVAPDGRVRKFFIAPDEDGDPRLIAAERLVNR' A
#
# COMPACT_ATOMS: atom_id res chain seq x y z
N MET A 1 -16.05 0.07 6.59
CA MET A 1 -14.69 -0.19 6.05
C MET A 1 -14.25 1.13 5.46
N THR A 2 -13.18 1.74 5.93
CA THR A 2 -12.74 3.05 5.39
C THR A 2 -12.20 2.83 3.99
N GLU A 3 -12.80 3.46 2.99
CA GLU A 3 -12.30 3.42 1.61
C GLU A 3 -11.13 4.40 1.49
N TYR A 4 -10.01 3.93 0.95
CA TYR A 4 -8.82 4.73 0.71
C TYR A 4 -8.56 4.84 -0.78
N ARG A 5 -8.18 6.04 -1.23
CA ARG A 5 -7.72 6.26 -2.59
C ARG A 5 -6.21 6.08 -2.66
N LEU A 6 -5.75 5.29 -3.63
CA LEU A 6 -4.32 5.20 -3.91
C LEU A 6 -3.85 6.35 -4.80
N SER A 7 -2.69 6.91 -4.49
CA SER A 7 -1.99 7.87 -5.36
C SER A 7 -0.48 7.66 -5.27
N GLY A 8 0.28 8.25 -6.19
CA GLY A 8 1.74 8.12 -6.25
C GLY A 8 2.21 7.37 -7.50
N ALA A 9 3.53 7.33 -7.66
CA ALA A 9 4.22 6.78 -8.82
C ALA A 9 5.63 6.31 -8.42
N ASP A 10 6.29 5.60 -9.34
CA ASP A 10 7.72 5.26 -9.23
C ASP A 10 8.13 4.55 -7.94
N GLY A 11 7.23 3.72 -7.42
CA GLY A 11 7.49 2.89 -6.24
C GLY A 11 7.17 3.56 -4.91
N VAL A 12 6.69 4.79 -4.88
CA VAL A 12 6.18 5.44 -3.66
C VAL A 12 4.70 5.75 -3.83
N TYR A 13 3.88 5.23 -2.93
CA TYR A 13 2.43 5.36 -2.97
C TYR A 13 1.84 5.79 -1.63
N PHE A 14 0.70 6.46 -1.70
CA PHE A 14 -0.01 7.00 -0.55
C PHE A 14 -1.43 6.48 -0.52
N LEU A 15 -1.88 6.06 0.66
CA LEU A 15 -3.29 5.87 0.97
C LEU A 15 -3.84 7.22 1.40
N ARG A 16 -4.85 7.72 0.68
CA ARG A 16 -5.53 8.98 1.00
C ARG A 16 -6.93 8.70 1.48
N ASP A 17 -7.34 9.39 2.54
CA ASP A 17 -8.70 9.31 3.05
C ASP A 17 -9.67 10.19 2.24
N GLN A 18 -10.91 10.28 2.72
CA GLN A 18 -11.98 11.07 2.10
C GLN A 18 -11.71 12.58 2.06
N ASP A 19 -10.83 13.08 2.92
CA ASP A 19 -10.43 14.49 3.02
C ASP A 19 -9.11 14.77 2.24
N ASP A 20 -8.71 13.81 1.39
CA ASP A 20 -7.46 13.77 0.61
C ASP A 20 -6.18 13.87 1.46
N GLN A 21 -6.27 13.59 2.76
CA GLN A 21 -5.13 13.54 3.67
C GLN A 21 -4.40 12.22 3.55
N ILE A 22 -3.08 12.24 3.77
CA ILE A 22 -2.26 11.03 3.75
C ILE A 22 -2.52 10.25 5.03
N ALA A 23 -3.20 9.12 4.90
CA ALA A 23 -3.47 8.19 5.99
C ALA A 23 -2.39 7.10 6.08
N GLY A 24 -1.74 6.75 4.97
CA GLY A 24 -0.73 5.70 4.96
C GLY A 24 0.25 5.82 3.80
N THR A 25 1.35 5.08 3.89
CA THR A 25 2.42 5.08 2.87
C THR A 25 2.77 3.66 2.47
N LEU A 26 3.17 3.51 1.21
CA LEU A 26 3.67 2.27 0.62
C LEU A 26 4.94 2.56 -0.18
N LEU A 27 5.92 1.70 -0.02
CA LEU A 27 7.17 1.69 -0.74
C LEU A 27 7.33 0.34 -1.43
N ARG A 28 7.46 0.36 -2.75
CA ARG A 28 7.90 -0.78 -3.55
C ARG A 28 9.41 -0.90 -3.40
N GLU A 29 9.86 -1.96 -2.75
CA GLU A 29 11.26 -2.34 -2.67
C GLU A 29 11.63 -3.25 -3.86
N ALA A 30 12.91 -3.60 -3.95
CA ALA A 30 13.39 -4.51 -4.98
C ALA A 30 12.86 -5.94 -4.79
N GLY A 31 12.77 -6.69 -5.89
CA GLY A 31 12.49 -8.13 -5.86
C GLY A 31 11.11 -8.48 -5.30
N GLY A 32 10.07 -7.69 -5.59
CA GLY A 32 8.69 -7.99 -5.19
C GLY A 32 8.34 -7.65 -3.73
N TRP A 33 9.30 -7.11 -2.96
CA TRP A 33 9.04 -6.68 -1.59
C TRP A 33 8.36 -5.32 -1.54
N TRP A 34 7.51 -5.16 -0.54
CA TRP A 34 6.80 -3.92 -0.25
C TRP A 34 6.86 -3.65 1.25
N ARG A 35 6.96 -2.37 1.61
CA ARG A 35 6.89 -1.90 2.99
C ARG A 35 5.88 -0.77 3.08
N GLY A 36 5.14 -0.68 4.17
CA GLY A 36 4.20 0.42 4.36
C GLY A 36 3.91 0.76 5.81
N VAL A 37 3.32 1.93 6.00
CA VAL A 37 2.74 2.41 7.26
C VAL A 37 1.23 2.50 7.08
N ALA A 38 0.49 1.69 7.84
CA ALA A 38 -0.95 1.65 7.82
C ALA A 38 -1.56 2.89 8.53
N PRO A 39 -2.83 3.21 8.28
CA PRO A 39 -3.54 4.31 8.95
C PRO A 39 -3.56 4.25 10.47
N ASP A 40 -3.43 3.06 11.05
CA ASP A 40 -3.32 2.88 12.51
C ASP A 40 -1.88 2.96 13.05
N GLY A 41 -0.93 3.38 12.21
CA GLY A 41 0.48 3.53 12.54
C GLY A 41 1.30 2.24 12.50
N ARG A 42 0.70 1.08 12.22
CA ARG A 42 1.47 -0.17 12.10
C ARG A 42 2.37 -0.16 10.87
N VAL A 43 3.61 -0.61 11.04
CA VAL A 43 4.56 -0.81 9.94
C VAL A 43 4.49 -2.28 9.50
N ARG A 44 4.40 -2.52 8.19
CA ARG A 44 4.35 -3.87 7.62
C ARG A 44 5.33 -4.01 6.48
N LYS A 45 5.85 -5.22 6.29
CA LYS A 45 6.63 -5.64 5.14
C LYS A 45 6.08 -6.97 4.63
N PHE A 46 5.86 -7.06 3.32
CA PHE A 46 5.28 -8.24 2.69
C PHE A 46 5.77 -8.39 1.25
N PHE A 47 5.64 -9.59 0.70
CA PHE A 47 6.11 -9.95 -0.64
C PHE A 47 4.93 -10.15 -1.58
N ILE A 48 4.93 -9.50 -2.73
CA ILE A 48 3.96 -9.70 -3.82
C ILE A 48 4.71 -10.33 -4.98
N ALA A 49 4.26 -11.50 -5.41
CA ALA A 49 4.93 -12.22 -6.49
C ALA A 49 4.77 -11.44 -7.81
N PRO A 50 5.79 -11.42 -8.70
CA PRO A 50 5.69 -10.71 -9.97
C PRO A 50 4.56 -11.22 -10.89
N ASP A 51 4.16 -12.47 -10.70
CA ASP A 51 3.13 -13.20 -11.42
C ASP A 51 1.79 -13.29 -10.66
N GLU A 52 1.68 -12.62 -9.50
CA GLU A 52 0.41 -12.53 -8.78
C GLU A 52 -0.61 -11.74 -9.60
N ASP A 53 -1.81 -12.29 -9.77
CA ASP A 53 -2.85 -11.68 -10.59
C ASP A 53 -3.40 -10.40 -9.94
N GLY A 54 -3.48 -9.31 -10.71
CA GLY A 54 -3.99 -8.01 -10.28
C GLY A 54 -2.94 -6.90 -10.26
N ASP A 55 -3.38 -5.70 -9.87
CA ASP A 55 -2.46 -4.56 -9.75
C ASP A 55 -1.69 -4.66 -8.42
N PRO A 56 -0.35 -4.80 -8.45
CA PRO A 56 0.45 -4.96 -7.24
C PRO A 56 0.31 -3.78 -6.27
N ARG A 57 -0.07 -2.60 -6.76
CA ARG A 57 -0.32 -1.42 -5.93
C ARG A 57 -1.59 -1.58 -5.09
N LEU A 58 -2.64 -2.17 -5.68
CA LEU A 58 -3.91 -2.44 -4.98
C LEU A 58 -3.74 -3.58 -3.99
N ILE A 59 -3.05 -4.66 -4.39
CA ILE A 59 -2.72 -5.79 -3.51
C ILE A 59 -1.91 -5.29 -2.30
N ALA A 60 -0.92 -4.43 -2.52
CA ALA A 60 -0.13 -3.86 -1.42
C ALA A 60 -0.97 -3.02 -0.46
N ALA A 61 -1.89 -2.19 -0.98
CA ALA A 61 -2.82 -1.43 -0.17
C ALA A 61 -3.71 -2.33 0.68
N GLU A 62 -4.31 -3.34 0.07
CA GLU A 62 -5.16 -4.31 0.75
C GLU A 62 -4.41 -5.04 1.87
N ARG A 63 -3.21 -5.56 1.60
CA ARG A 63 -2.39 -6.27 2.61
C ARG A 63 -1.90 -5.35 3.73
N LEU A 64 -1.73 -4.06 3.46
CA LEU A 64 -1.35 -3.09 4.48
C LEU A 64 -2.50 -2.83 5.46
N VAL A 65 -3.74 -2.72 4.96
CA VAL A 65 -4.92 -2.39 5.78
C VAL A 65 -5.64 -3.61 6.37
N ASN A 66 -5.61 -4.77 5.69
CA ASN A 66 -6.25 -6.00 6.15
C ASN A 66 -5.35 -6.78 7.10
N ARG A 67 -5.94 -7.34 8.16
CA ARG A 67 -5.22 -7.89 9.31
C ARG A 67 -4.38 -9.12 8.96
#